data_AF-A0A2D4KY05-F1
#
_entry.id   AF-A0A2D4KY05-F1
#
_cell.length_a   1.000
_cell.length_b   1.000
_cell.length_c   1.000
_cell.angle_alpha   90.00
_cell.angle_beta   90.00
_cell.angle_gamma   90.00
#
_symmetry.space_group_name_H-M   'P 1'
#
loop_
_entity.id
_entity.type
_entity.pdbx_description
1 polymer ?
#
loop_
_entity_poly.entity_id
_entity_poly.type
_entity_poly.pdbx_seq_one_letter_code
_entity_poly.pdbx_strand_id
1 'polypeptide(L)'
;IMDINTAGIDLPMFSALLHYLYTGEFGMEDSRFQNVDILMQLSEEFGTPNSLDVDMRGLLDYMCYYDVVLSFSSDSELVEAYGGSQSCLDEELRAHKAIISSRSPFFRHLLQRRIRTGEEITDRTLRTPTRIILDESIIPKKYVRVILNCMYTDLVDLSILHSSPSVGSLSEVQALVAGKTSMTKAEEAMELYHIALFL
;
A
#
# COMPACT_ATOMS: atom_id res chain seq x y z
N ILE A 1 11.06 -17.67 13.05
CA ILE A 1 11.84 -17.23 14.24
C ILE A 1 13.19 -16.81 13.67
N MET A 2 13.50 -15.51 13.70
CA MET A 2 14.83 -15.02 13.31
C MET A 2 15.79 -15.47 14.42
N ASP A 3 16.75 -16.33 14.10
CA ASP A 3 17.87 -16.60 14.99
C ASP A 3 18.79 -15.36 14.95
N ILE A 4 18.62 -14.48 15.93
CA ILE A 4 19.49 -13.32 16.13
C ILE A 4 20.77 -13.83 16.81
N ASN A 5 21.59 -14.54 16.05
CA ASN A 5 22.94 -14.95 16.46
C ASN A 5 24.00 -13.91 16.04
N THR A 6 23.59 -12.66 15.80
CA THR A 6 24.53 -11.56 15.56
C THR A 6 25.27 -11.28 16.86
N ALA A 7 26.56 -11.60 16.89
CA ALA A 7 27.40 -11.40 18.07
C ALA A 7 27.30 -9.95 18.56
N GLY A 8 26.89 -9.74 19.81
CA GLY A 8 26.80 -8.42 20.44
C GLY A 8 25.39 -7.81 20.51
N ILE A 9 24.37 -8.40 19.88
CA ILE A 9 22.97 -7.93 20.00
C ILE A 9 22.24 -8.81 21.03
N ASP A 10 22.07 -8.28 22.24
CA ASP A 10 21.19 -8.89 23.24
C ASP A 10 19.71 -8.49 23.03
N LEU A 11 18.80 -9.15 23.74
CA LEU A 11 17.35 -8.91 23.60
C LEU A 11 16.95 -7.45 23.93
N PRO A 12 17.46 -6.82 25.01
CA PRO A 12 17.21 -5.40 25.27
C PRO A 12 17.70 -4.48 24.17
N MET A 13 18.91 -4.70 23.64
CA MET A 13 19.45 -3.93 22.52
C MET A 13 18.57 -4.06 21.28
N PHE A 14 18.17 -5.28 20.93
CA PHE A 14 17.27 -5.52 19.81
C PHE A 14 15.93 -4.80 19.99
N SER A 15 15.35 -4.85 21.19
CA SER A 15 14.11 -4.12 21.50
C SER A 15 14.29 -2.60 21.39
N ALA A 16 15.42 -2.06 21.83
CA ALA A 16 15.71 -0.64 21.76
C ALA A 16 15.97 -0.17 20.32
N LEU A 17 16.61 -1.00 19.49
CA LEU A 17 16.78 -0.75 18.06
C LEU A 17 15.44 -0.77 17.33
N LEU A 18 14.57 -1.74 17.61
CA LEU A 18 13.21 -1.74 17.06
C LEU A 18 12.46 -0.49 17.49
N HIS A 19 12.51 -0.11 18.77
CA HIS A 19 11.88 1.12 19.24
C HIS A 19 12.38 2.33 18.44
N TYR A 20 13.70 2.49 18.33
CA TYR A 20 14.33 3.58 17.58
C TYR A 20 13.90 3.60 16.11
N LEU A 21 13.88 2.45 15.43
CA LEU A 21 13.46 2.38 14.03
C LEU A 21 11.99 2.79 13.81
N TYR A 22 11.12 2.52 14.78
CA TYR A 22 9.69 2.81 14.67
C TYR A 22 9.27 4.18 15.23
N THR A 23 10.04 4.76 16.15
CA THR A 23 9.69 6.04 16.81
C THR A 23 10.67 7.16 16.51
N GLY A 24 11.87 6.85 16.02
CA GLY A 24 12.99 7.78 15.98
C GLY A 24 13.57 8.11 17.37
N GLU A 25 13.06 7.49 18.44
CA GLU A 25 13.41 7.80 19.82
C GLU A 25 14.16 6.64 20.47
N PHE A 26 15.17 6.98 21.27
CA PHE A 26 15.90 6.02 22.09
C PHE A 26 15.50 6.18 23.56
N GLY A 27 15.13 5.08 24.23
CA GLY A 27 14.62 5.09 25.61
C GLY A 27 15.52 5.84 26.60
N MET A 28 14.92 6.64 27.48
CA MET A 28 15.61 7.78 28.13
C MET A 28 16.36 7.52 29.44
N GLU A 29 16.12 6.46 30.19
CA GLU A 29 16.45 6.57 31.63
C GLU A 29 17.86 6.06 32.03
N ASP A 30 18.31 4.83 31.71
CA ASP A 30 19.53 4.30 32.36
C ASP A 30 20.67 3.80 31.42
N SER A 31 20.42 3.65 30.12
CA SER A 31 21.35 2.96 29.19
C SER A 31 21.95 3.86 28.10
N ARG A 32 21.70 5.18 28.16
CA ARG A 32 21.97 6.14 27.07
C ARG A 32 23.38 6.06 26.48
N PHE A 33 24.42 5.91 27.32
CA PHE A 33 25.80 5.90 26.83
C PHE A 33 26.19 4.63 26.07
N GLN A 34 25.77 3.45 26.54
CA GLN A 34 26.06 2.17 25.85
C GLN A 34 25.33 2.08 24.50
N ASN A 35 24.14 2.67 24.42
CA ASN A 35 23.32 2.65 23.22
C ASN A 35 23.82 3.61 22.13
N VAL A 36 24.42 4.74 22.51
CA VAL A 36 24.98 5.71 21.54
C VAL A 36 26.19 5.14 20.82
N ASP A 37 27.10 4.46 21.53
CA ASP A 37 28.28 3.83 20.90
C ASP A 37 27.87 2.76 19.88
N ILE A 38 26.82 1.99 20.21
CA ILE A 38 26.28 0.96 19.32
C ILE A 38 25.55 1.58 18.13
N LEU A 39 24.80 2.68 18.31
CA LEU A 39 24.21 3.40 17.17
C LEU A 39 25.28 3.98 16.25
N MET A 40 26.38 4.51 16.80
CA MET A 40 27.50 4.98 16.01
C MET A 40 28.09 3.83 15.20
N GLN A 41 28.36 2.69 15.84
CA GLN A 41 28.85 1.49 15.16
C GLN A 41 27.89 0.99 14.07
N LEU A 42 26.58 0.93 14.35
CA LEU A 42 25.58 0.54 13.37
C LEU A 42 25.48 1.56 12.23
N SER A 43 25.66 2.84 12.50
CA SER A 43 25.69 3.88 11.47
C SER A 43 26.94 3.80 10.60
N GLU A 44 28.08 3.38 11.17
CA GLU A 44 29.31 3.12 10.43
C GLU A 44 29.19 1.86 9.57
N GLU A 45 28.53 0.82 10.08
CA GLU A 45 28.40 -0.48 9.41
C GLU A 45 27.29 -0.49 8.35
N PHE A 46 26.12 0.09 8.66
CA PHE A 46 24.91 0.02 7.83
C PHE A 46 24.51 1.37 7.22
N GLY A 47 25.19 2.46 7.59
CA GLY A 47 24.83 3.80 7.18
C GLY A 47 23.76 4.43 8.10
N THR A 48 23.45 5.69 7.82
CA THR A 48 22.33 6.38 8.48
C THR A 48 21.01 5.96 7.81
N PRO A 49 19.98 5.58 8.58
CA PRO A 49 18.67 5.28 8.00
C PRO A 49 18.12 6.49 7.25
N ASN A 50 17.38 6.25 6.16
CA ASN A 50 16.64 7.30 5.48
C ASN A 50 15.51 7.84 6.36
N SER A 51 14.95 8.98 5.98
CA SER A 51 13.68 9.42 6.55
C SER A 51 12.55 8.50 6.08
N LEU A 52 11.53 8.35 6.93
CA LEU A 52 10.39 7.46 6.65
C LEU A 52 9.68 7.79 5.34
N ASP A 53 9.57 9.06 4.97
CA ASP A 53 8.93 9.49 3.73
C ASP A 53 9.69 9.03 2.47
N VAL A 54 11.02 9.00 2.53
CA VAL A 54 11.87 8.50 1.44
C VAL A 54 11.71 6.99 1.31
N ASP A 55 11.75 6.26 2.42
CA ASP A 55 11.57 4.82 2.41
C ASP A 55 10.17 4.41 1.95
N MET A 56 9.12 5.11 2.41
CA MET A 56 7.75 4.86 1.96
C MET A 56 7.56 5.12 0.47
N ARG A 57 8.18 6.17 -0.08
CA ARG A 57 8.18 6.42 -1.53
C ARG A 57 8.91 5.31 -2.28
N GLY A 58 10.07 4.87 -1.78
CA GLY A 58 10.78 3.71 -2.33
C GLY A 58 9.94 2.44 -2.34
N LEU A 59 9.24 2.13 -1.25
CA LEU A 59 8.32 1.00 -1.19
C LEU A 59 7.19 1.12 -2.22
N LEU A 60 6.66 2.33 -2.44
CA LEU A 60 5.64 2.59 -3.46
C LEU A 60 6.16 2.39 -4.89
N ASP A 61 7.37 2.88 -5.18
CA ASP A 61 7.94 2.85 -6.53
C ASP A 61 8.44 1.46 -6.93
N TYR A 62 9.05 0.73 -5.99
CA TYR A 62 9.70 -0.55 -6.27
C TYR A 62 8.85 -1.77 -5.89
N MET A 63 7.85 -1.62 -5.00
CA MET A 63 7.01 -2.71 -4.51
C MET A 63 7.81 -3.90 -3.94
N CYS A 64 9.02 -3.65 -3.42
CA CYS A 64 9.83 -4.70 -2.81
C CYS A 64 9.14 -5.23 -1.55
N TYR A 65 9.15 -6.56 -1.36
CA TYR A 65 8.51 -7.22 -0.21
C TYR A 65 6.98 -7.11 -0.14
N TYR A 66 6.31 -6.78 -1.24
CA TYR A 66 4.85 -6.81 -1.29
C TYR A 66 4.31 -8.19 -0.86
N ASP A 67 3.27 -8.17 -0.05
CA ASP A 67 2.65 -9.36 0.53
C ASP A 67 1.13 -9.37 0.36
N VAL A 68 0.58 -8.38 -0.34
CA VAL A 68 -0.80 -8.27 -0.78
C VAL A 68 -0.88 -7.93 -2.26
N VAL A 69 -1.89 -8.52 -2.90
CA VAL A 69 -2.34 -8.16 -4.24
C VAL A 69 -3.82 -7.77 -4.20
N LEU A 70 -4.14 -6.58 -4.70
CA LEU A 70 -5.50 -6.09 -4.88
C LEU A 70 -5.95 -6.39 -6.30
N SER A 71 -7.10 -7.03 -6.39
CA SER A 71 -7.79 -7.39 -7.62
C SER A 71 -9.20 -6.86 -7.56
N PHE A 72 -9.86 -6.75 -8.71
CA PHE A 72 -11.19 -6.16 -8.80
C PHE A 72 -12.16 -7.18 -9.36
N SER A 73 -13.40 -7.12 -8.89
CA SER A 73 -14.52 -7.86 -9.47
C SER A 73 -15.58 -6.85 -9.90
N SER A 74 -15.99 -6.95 -11.16
CA SER A 74 -17.12 -6.20 -11.71
C SER A 74 -18.31 -7.14 -11.99
N ASP A 75 -19.54 -6.67 -11.81
CA ASP A 75 -20.75 -7.44 -12.14
C ASP A 75 -20.84 -7.82 -13.64
N SER A 76 -20.04 -7.16 -14.50
CA SER A 76 -20.01 -7.38 -15.95
C SER A 76 -19.18 -8.59 -16.38
N GLU A 77 -18.32 -9.15 -15.52
CA GLU A 77 -17.43 -10.28 -15.85
C GLU A 77 -18.16 -11.61 -16.08
N LEU A 78 -19.45 -11.70 -15.75
CA LEU A 78 -20.26 -12.90 -16.01
C LEU A 78 -20.63 -13.08 -17.50
N VAL A 79 -20.33 -12.13 -18.38
CA VAL A 79 -20.82 -12.13 -19.78
C VAL A 79 -19.69 -12.26 -20.83
N GLU A 80 -18.43 -11.99 -20.50
CA GLU A 80 -17.34 -11.91 -21.50
C GLU A 80 -16.34 -13.09 -21.42
N ALA A 81 -16.82 -14.31 -21.70
CA ALA A 81 -15.93 -15.47 -21.88
C ALA A 81 -15.34 -15.61 -23.31
N TYR A 82 -15.69 -14.73 -24.25
CA TYR A 82 -15.23 -14.83 -25.65
C TYR A 82 -15.09 -13.45 -26.30
N GLY A 83 -13.94 -12.79 -26.13
CA GLY A 83 -13.67 -11.55 -26.87
C GLY A 83 -12.38 -10.87 -26.44
N GLY A 84 -11.27 -11.19 -27.12
CA GLY A 84 -9.98 -10.56 -26.89
C GLY A 84 -10.01 -9.04 -27.13
N SER A 85 -9.98 -8.29 -26.03
CA SER A 85 -9.43 -6.95 -25.94
C SER A 85 -9.01 -6.72 -24.49
N GLN A 86 -7.84 -7.25 -24.11
CA GLN A 86 -7.16 -6.93 -22.85
C GLN A 86 -6.76 -5.44 -22.85
N SER A 87 -7.73 -4.58 -22.62
CA SER A 87 -7.59 -3.14 -22.49
C SER A 87 -6.97 -2.83 -21.13
N CYS A 88 -5.63 -2.72 -21.07
CA CYS A 88 -4.73 -2.03 -20.11
C CYS A 88 -5.06 -1.90 -18.60
N LEU A 89 -6.10 -2.54 -18.10
CA LEU A 89 -6.62 -2.43 -16.73
C LEU A 89 -7.01 -3.82 -16.22
N ASP A 90 -6.17 -4.82 -16.43
CA ASP A 90 -6.18 -6.07 -15.66
C ASP A 90 -5.00 -6.11 -14.67
N GLU A 91 -4.58 -4.91 -14.23
CA GLU A 91 -3.45 -4.77 -13.31
C GLU A 91 -3.90 -5.09 -11.89
N GLU A 92 -3.53 -6.29 -11.46
CA GLU A 92 -3.35 -6.62 -10.05
C GLU A 92 -2.40 -5.61 -9.41
N LEU A 93 -2.88 -4.88 -8.40
CA LEU A 93 -2.09 -3.85 -7.71
C LEU A 93 -1.40 -4.46 -6.49
N ARG A 94 -0.09 -4.28 -6.41
CA ARG A 94 0.72 -4.77 -5.28
C ARG A 94 0.64 -3.79 -4.11
N ALA A 95 0.69 -4.32 -2.89
CA ALA A 95 0.72 -3.53 -1.67
C ALA A 95 1.34 -4.30 -0.49
N HIS A 96 1.50 -3.60 0.63
CA HIS A 96 1.99 -4.16 1.88
C HIS A 96 0.88 -4.20 2.94
N LYS A 97 0.66 -5.36 3.58
CA LYS A 97 -0.32 -5.55 4.67
C LYS A 97 -0.13 -4.52 5.77
N ALA A 98 1.11 -4.29 6.18
CA ALA A 98 1.43 -3.36 7.26
C ALA A 98 0.98 -1.92 6.93
N ILE A 99 1.15 -1.50 5.67
CA ILE A 99 0.77 -0.16 5.22
C ILE A 99 -0.75 -0.06 5.11
N ILE A 100 -1.41 -0.95 4.35
CA ILE A 100 -2.85 -0.84 4.15
C ILE A 100 -3.64 -1.04 5.45
N SER A 101 -3.19 -1.89 6.37
CA SER A 101 -3.86 -2.10 7.67
C SER A 101 -3.64 -0.97 8.68
N SER A 102 -2.50 -0.27 8.63
CA SER A 102 -2.28 0.89 9.49
C SER A 102 -3.09 2.10 9.04
N ARG A 103 -3.35 2.23 7.73
CA ARG A 103 -4.05 3.37 7.12
C ARG A 103 -5.55 3.14 6.84
N SER A 104 -6.06 1.92 7.03
CA SER A 104 -7.47 1.59 6.78
C SER A 104 -7.99 0.57 7.81
N PRO A 105 -8.94 0.98 8.68
CA PRO A 105 -9.73 0.06 9.49
C PRO A 105 -10.35 -1.10 8.69
N PHE A 106 -10.85 -0.86 7.47
CA PHE A 106 -11.40 -1.89 6.60
C PHE A 106 -10.36 -2.99 6.30
N PHE A 107 -9.20 -2.63 5.77
CA PHE A 107 -8.15 -3.61 5.46
C PHE A 107 -7.60 -4.28 6.72
N ARG A 108 -7.49 -3.54 7.83
CA ARG A 108 -7.09 -4.10 9.13
C ARG A 108 -8.04 -5.19 9.60
N HIS A 109 -9.35 -4.93 9.60
CA HIS A 109 -10.35 -5.91 10.01
C HIS A 109 -10.41 -7.11 9.05
N LEU A 110 -10.26 -6.87 7.74
CA LEU A 110 -10.20 -7.92 6.73
C LEU A 110 -9.04 -8.89 7.00
N LEU A 111 -7.82 -8.36 7.19
CA LEU A 111 -6.63 -9.17 7.42
C LEU A 111 -6.68 -9.86 8.79
N GLN A 112 -7.17 -9.18 9.84
CA GLN A 112 -7.38 -9.79 11.16
C GLN A 112 -8.39 -10.95 11.12
N ARG A 113 -9.41 -10.89 10.25
CA ARG A 113 -10.34 -12.00 10.06
C ARG A 113 -9.63 -13.20 9.43
N ARG A 114 -8.79 -12.98 8.41
CA ARG A 114 -8.02 -14.06 7.75
C ARG A 114 -7.02 -14.76 8.67
N ILE A 115 -6.42 -14.01 9.60
CA ILE A 115 -5.55 -14.60 10.64
C ILE A 115 -6.38 -15.55 11.52
N ARG A 116 -7.57 -15.12 11.94
CA ARG A 116 -8.46 -15.94 12.79
C ARG A 116 -9.00 -17.18 12.07
N THR A 117 -9.22 -17.13 10.76
CA THR A 117 -9.69 -18.27 9.96
C THR A 117 -8.58 -19.21 9.52
N GLY A 118 -7.31 -18.86 9.74
CA GLY A 118 -6.15 -19.67 9.34
C GLY A 118 -5.76 -19.55 7.87
N GLU A 119 -6.48 -18.76 7.07
CA GLU A 119 -6.11 -18.46 5.67
C GLU A 119 -4.70 -17.87 5.57
N GLU A 120 -4.32 -17.06 6.56
CA GLU A 120 -2.99 -16.44 6.60
C GLU A 120 -1.85 -17.46 6.79
N ILE A 121 -2.11 -18.58 7.45
CA ILE A 121 -1.11 -19.63 7.68
C ILE A 121 -0.75 -20.30 6.35
N THR A 122 -1.74 -20.52 5.49
CA THR A 122 -1.55 -21.08 4.15
C THR A 122 -0.72 -20.14 3.28
N ASP A 123 -1.07 -18.85 3.22
CA ASP A 123 -0.34 -17.84 2.44
C ASP A 123 1.14 -17.76 2.86
N ARG A 124 1.40 -17.75 4.17
CA ARG A 124 2.77 -17.74 4.72
C ARG A 124 3.55 -19.01 4.38
N THR A 125 2.90 -20.17 4.44
CA THR A 125 3.55 -21.47 4.14
C THR A 125 3.92 -21.57 2.67
N LEU A 126 3.05 -21.09 1.78
CA LEU A 126 3.26 -21.12 0.33
C LEU A 126 4.10 -19.94 -0.18
N ARG A 127 4.42 -18.96 0.69
CA ARG A 127 5.08 -17.69 0.31
C ARG A 127 4.33 -16.96 -0.81
N THR A 128 3.00 -17.07 -0.81
CA THR A 128 2.14 -16.41 -1.77
C THR A 128 1.58 -15.12 -1.18
N PRO A 129 1.52 -14.02 -1.96
CA PRO A 129 0.90 -12.80 -1.49
C PRO A 129 -0.60 -13.01 -1.29
N THR A 130 -1.16 -12.37 -0.28
CA THR A 130 -2.60 -12.46 0.01
C THR A 130 -3.39 -11.70 -1.04
N ARG A 131 -4.25 -12.41 -1.78
CA ARG A 131 -5.13 -11.80 -2.77
C ARG A 131 -6.41 -11.27 -2.13
N ILE A 132 -6.67 -9.97 -2.32
CA ILE A 132 -7.88 -9.28 -1.89
C ILE A 132 -8.66 -8.87 -3.14
N ILE A 133 -9.94 -9.22 -3.18
CA ILE A 133 -10.85 -8.85 -4.26
C ILE A 133 -11.67 -7.65 -3.76
N LEU A 134 -11.62 -6.56 -4.50
CA LEU A 134 -12.35 -5.33 -4.25
C LEU A 134 -13.53 -5.25 -5.21
N ASP A 135 -14.70 -4.95 -4.67
CA ASP A 135 -15.91 -4.70 -5.45
C ASP A 135 -15.82 -3.30 -6.09
N GLU A 136 -15.85 -3.23 -7.42
CA GLU A 136 -15.75 -1.96 -8.16
C GLU A 136 -16.93 -1.01 -7.90
N SER A 137 -18.08 -1.54 -7.42
CA SER A 137 -19.20 -0.70 -7.01
C SER A 137 -18.94 0.07 -5.71
N ILE A 138 -18.01 -0.41 -4.88
CA ILE A 138 -17.63 0.20 -3.60
C ILE A 138 -16.32 0.99 -3.74
N ILE A 139 -15.30 0.38 -4.34
CA ILE A 139 -14.00 1.01 -4.58
C ILE A 139 -13.71 0.94 -6.08
N PRO A 140 -14.12 1.96 -6.85
CA PRO A 140 -13.88 2.01 -8.29
C PRO A 140 -12.38 1.92 -8.59
N LYS A 141 -12.03 1.05 -9.54
CA LYS A 141 -10.64 0.76 -9.92
C LYS A 141 -9.82 2.01 -10.25
N LYS A 142 -10.44 3.01 -10.89
CA LYS A 142 -9.81 4.30 -11.23
C LYS A 142 -9.15 4.98 -10.03
N TYR A 143 -9.69 4.81 -8.82
CA TYR A 143 -9.22 5.50 -7.62
C TYR A 143 -8.12 4.79 -6.86
N VAL A 144 -7.88 3.50 -7.11
CA VAL A 144 -7.01 2.72 -6.22
C VAL A 144 -5.55 3.13 -6.28
N ARG A 145 -5.05 3.61 -7.43
CA ARG A 145 -3.69 4.19 -7.48
C ARG A 145 -3.56 5.45 -6.63
N VAL A 146 -4.57 6.33 -6.64
CA VAL A 146 -4.59 7.54 -5.79
C VAL A 146 -4.66 7.17 -4.31
N ILE A 147 -5.53 6.21 -3.97
CA ILE A 147 -5.68 5.70 -2.60
C ILE A 147 -4.36 5.10 -2.11
N LEU A 148 -3.73 4.22 -2.89
CA LEU A 148 -2.44 3.64 -2.56
C LEU A 148 -1.37 4.72 -2.42
N ASN A 149 -1.28 5.66 -3.36
CA ASN A 149 -0.34 6.77 -3.23
C ASN A 149 -0.53 7.52 -1.90
N CYS A 150 -1.78 7.84 -1.54
CA CYS A 150 -2.11 8.50 -0.28
C CYS A 150 -1.74 7.65 0.94
N MET A 151 -1.93 6.32 0.91
CA MET A 151 -1.57 5.43 2.02
C MET A 151 -0.06 5.38 2.29
N TYR A 152 0.78 5.57 1.27
CA TYR A 152 2.23 5.53 1.42
C TYR A 152 2.82 6.92 1.68
N THR A 153 2.24 7.97 1.09
CA THR A 153 2.87 9.30 1.05
C THR A 153 2.12 10.38 1.81
N ASP A 154 0.91 10.10 2.32
CA ASP A 154 0.01 11.09 2.90
C ASP A 154 -0.38 12.24 1.94
N LEU A 155 -0.18 12.03 0.64
CA LEU A 155 -0.51 12.99 -0.42
C LEU A 155 -1.60 12.44 -1.35
N VAL A 156 -2.61 13.28 -1.60
CA VAL A 156 -3.65 13.02 -2.59
C VAL A 156 -3.29 13.74 -3.88
N ASP A 157 -2.98 12.98 -4.93
CA ASP A 157 -2.71 13.50 -6.27
C ASP A 157 -3.72 12.97 -7.28
N LEU A 158 -4.67 13.82 -7.67
CA LEU A 158 -5.70 13.49 -8.66
C LEU A 158 -5.16 13.44 -10.09
N SER A 159 -3.96 13.96 -10.36
CA SER A 159 -3.37 13.90 -11.70
C SER A 159 -3.09 12.45 -12.13
N ILE A 160 -2.90 11.54 -11.17
CA ILE A 160 -2.75 10.09 -11.37
C ILE A 160 -4.01 9.47 -12.03
N LEU A 161 -5.20 10.06 -11.85
CA LEU A 161 -6.43 9.60 -12.51
C LEU A 161 -6.41 9.85 -14.02
N HIS A 162 -5.70 10.90 -14.44
CA HIS A 162 -5.73 11.45 -15.80
C HIS A 162 -4.49 11.08 -16.61
N SER A 163 -3.64 10.16 -16.14
CA SER A 163 -2.41 9.74 -16.84
C SER A 163 -2.66 8.90 -18.11
N SER A 164 -3.92 8.75 -18.55
CA SER A 164 -4.22 8.26 -19.89
C SER A 164 -4.01 9.37 -20.92
N PRO A 165 -3.22 9.16 -21.99
CA PRO A 165 -2.83 10.19 -22.96
C PRO A 165 -3.97 10.59 -23.93
N SER A 166 -5.23 10.43 -23.51
CA SER A 166 -6.43 10.60 -24.33
C SER A 166 -7.10 11.97 -24.14
N VAL A 167 -6.43 12.95 -23.56
CA VAL A 167 -6.96 14.32 -23.47
C VAL A 167 -6.99 14.89 -24.90
N GLY A 168 -8.19 15.02 -25.50
CA GLY A 168 -8.40 15.40 -26.89
C GLY A 168 -8.62 14.25 -27.89
N SER A 169 -8.87 13.01 -27.43
CA SER A 169 -9.16 11.91 -28.36
C SER A 169 -10.60 11.93 -28.90
N LEU A 170 -10.82 11.31 -30.06
CA LEU A 170 -12.15 11.12 -30.63
C LEU A 170 -13.13 10.42 -29.66
N SER A 171 -12.62 9.66 -28.69
CA SER A 171 -13.43 8.98 -27.68
C SER A 171 -14.01 9.95 -26.65
N GLU A 172 -13.29 11.01 -26.28
CA GLU A 172 -13.79 12.09 -25.41
C GLU A 172 -14.90 12.87 -26.12
N VAL A 173 -14.69 13.18 -27.41
CA VAL A 173 -15.72 13.82 -28.25
C VAL A 173 -16.95 12.92 -28.38
N GLN A 174 -16.79 11.61 -28.55
CA GLN A 174 -17.89 10.65 -28.59
C GLN A 174 -18.63 10.53 -27.25
N ALA A 175 -17.93 10.58 -26.12
CA ALA A 175 -18.54 10.57 -24.79
C ALA A 175 -19.37 11.83 -24.53
N LEU A 176 -18.84 12.99 -24.92
CA LEU A 176 -19.55 14.28 -24.85
C LEU A 176 -20.80 14.28 -25.75
N VAL A 177 -20.69 13.75 -26.98
CA VAL A 177 -21.84 13.60 -27.90
C VAL A 177 -22.87 12.60 -27.39
N ALA A 178 -22.44 11.57 -26.64
CA ALA A 178 -23.32 10.62 -25.95
C ALA A 178 -23.92 11.15 -24.64
N GLY A 179 -23.69 12.42 -24.29
CA GLY A 179 -24.21 13.05 -23.07
C GLY A 179 -23.50 12.62 -21.78
N LYS A 180 -22.37 11.92 -21.88
CA LYS A 180 -21.54 11.51 -20.74
C LYS A 180 -20.59 12.66 -20.41
N THR A 181 -21.02 13.55 -19.51
CA THR A 181 -20.17 14.64 -19.02
C THR A 181 -18.97 14.05 -18.28
N SER A 182 -17.75 14.44 -18.67
CA SER A 182 -16.54 14.14 -17.91
C SER A 182 -16.68 14.69 -16.50
N MET A 183 -16.47 13.86 -15.47
CA MET A 183 -16.53 14.34 -14.10
C MET A 183 -15.54 15.49 -13.88
N THR A 184 -15.99 16.49 -13.15
CA THR A 184 -15.15 17.58 -12.69
C THR A 184 -14.19 17.06 -11.62
N LYS A 185 -13.02 17.72 -11.47
CA LYS A 185 -12.07 17.38 -10.39
C LYS A 185 -12.71 17.44 -8.98
N ALA A 186 -13.72 18.29 -8.81
CA ALA A 186 -14.46 18.40 -7.55
C ALA A 186 -15.32 17.15 -7.29
N GLU A 187 -15.97 16.60 -8.32
CA GLU A 187 -16.73 15.35 -8.20
C GLU A 187 -15.80 14.16 -7.95
N GLU A 188 -14.66 14.09 -8.63
CA GLU A 188 -13.65 13.05 -8.38
C GLU A 188 -13.11 13.09 -6.95
N ALA A 189 -12.83 14.30 -6.44
CA ALA A 189 -12.42 14.50 -5.05
C ALA A 189 -13.52 14.08 -4.06
N MET A 190 -14.79 14.34 -4.39
CA MET A 190 -15.93 13.98 -3.55
C MET A 190 -16.15 12.46 -3.51
N GLU A 191 -16.04 11.78 -4.65
CA GLU A 191 -16.08 10.31 -4.70
C GLU A 191 -14.94 9.70 -3.87
N LEU A 192 -13.71 10.21 -4.04
CA LEU A 192 -12.55 9.78 -3.24
C LEU A 192 -12.75 10.00 -1.74
N TYR A 193 -13.33 11.13 -1.34
CA TYR A 193 -13.64 11.41 0.06
C TYR A 193 -14.63 10.39 0.63
N HIS A 194 -15.69 10.04 -0.11
CA HIS A 194 -16.64 9.03 0.35
C HIS A 194 -16.01 7.63 0.45
N ILE A 195 -15.11 7.27 -0.48
CA ILE A 195 -14.36 6.02 -0.38
C ILE A 195 -13.46 6.05 0.87
N ALA A 196 -12.77 7.17 1.13
CA ALA A 196 -11.91 7.33 2.29
C ALA A 196 -12.66 7.21 3.63
N LEU A 197 -13.94 7.62 3.70
CA LEU A 197 -14.77 7.41 4.88
C LEU A 197 -15.09 5.92 5.14
N PHE A 198 -15.13 5.11 4.09
CA PHE A 198 -15.37 3.68 4.19
C PHE A 198 -14.12 2.90 4.61
N LEU A 199 -12.96 3.29 4.08
CA LEU A 199 -11.66 2.63 4.30
C LEU A 199 -11.21 2.70 5.76
#